data_AF-A0A2R6TCT8-F1
#
_entry.id   AF-A0A2R6TCT8-F1
#
_cell.length_a   1.000
_cell.length_b   1.000
_cell.length_c   1.000
_cell.angle_alpha   90.00
_cell.angle_beta   90.00
_cell.angle_gamma   90.00
#
_symmetry.space_group_name_H-M   'P 1'
#
loop_
_entity.id
_entity.type
_entity.pdbx_description
1 polymer ?
#
loop_
_entity_poly.entity_id
_entity_poly.type
_entity_poly.pdbx_seq_one_letter_code
_entity_poly.pdbx_strand_id
1 'polypeptide(L)'
;MTVAKKFVENGASVVILGRRKEPLDSTSEMLTKIINEKNSKGFVKIFSGVDVSDEKSVTEMFDALKNEGINIDVIVNNAGVSGPVTCFPHAPLEDFRSTVDIHLTGTFWTSVQALKVMKEGGKIITISTFFAEERPLEQRPYRFRGPYTASQGAKNRLVEAMSWELTEKGIISIGTNPGPVHSDRIYKTVYPKAASEFLRVSGFEDLTPAEVEAANKEIVGLLGEDEDTIKNGIKAAAEKLGKQESTFTNLLNKVQSIAEKIQKNTSTMIADQQFLSQDQVATTVLTLSDDQQAKILNGKIIPGDRVFYPVRSHITSVPETVKQYDYSSKIAVLTIDATDEEDAKKAEEIATNVQANGGQAICFISDKCSKEIQDSIGNKFHSHVIDFSNNEEITRWFNTAKSKGDIEVFIHITGKVPTISKLTELSRSEWDELTDKFINIPATVSQNAMGIFVPNGSEDPRLFKDAKGRIVIIGPDLPHGKKIGGGERAKVEVFRGALRPFATTINQELSDVLKSNVRTFLVLAGTVDGKEPNNARITDTVNYLISDDSKSSAEVIFCPDESR
;
A
#
# COMPACT_ATOMS: atom_id res chain seq x y z
N MET A 1 10.24 20.50 -5.05
CA MET A 1 10.85 21.61 -5.80
C MET A 1 9.86 22.26 -6.76
N THR A 2 9.40 21.57 -7.81
CA THR A 2 8.59 22.18 -8.89
C THR A 2 7.25 22.78 -8.41
N VAL A 3 6.56 22.13 -7.46
CA VAL A 3 5.38 22.71 -6.82
C VAL A 3 5.71 24.02 -6.11
N ALA A 4 6.72 24.02 -5.23
CA ALA A 4 7.14 25.24 -4.51
C ALA A 4 7.53 26.37 -5.46
N LYS A 5 8.23 26.04 -6.56
CA LYS A 5 8.54 26.99 -7.64
C LYS A 5 7.28 27.63 -8.21
N LYS A 6 6.29 26.81 -8.58
CA LYS A 6 5.02 27.29 -9.16
C LYS A 6 4.27 28.23 -8.21
N PHE A 7 4.27 27.94 -6.91
CA PHE A 7 3.66 28.80 -5.90
C PHE A 7 4.41 30.13 -5.74
N VAL A 8 5.74 30.09 -5.67
CA VAL A 8 6.59 31.29 -5.59
C VAL A 8 6.44 32.19 -6.82
N GLU A 9 6.36 31.60 -8.02
CA GLU A 9 6.09 32.33 -9.27
C GLU A 9 4.76 33.10 -9.24
N ASN A 10 3.82 32.66 -8.40
CA ASN A 10 2.51 33.28 -8.17
C ASN A 10 2.46 34.10 -6.87
N GLY A 11 3.63 34.45 -6.29
CA GLY A 11 3.74 35.38 -5.17
C GLY A 11 3.56 34.77 -3.78
N ALA A 12 3.43 33.43 -3.68
CA ALA A 12 3.33 32.77 -2.38
C ALA A 12 4.67 32.78 -1.63
N SER A 13 4.59 32.78 -0.30
CA SER A 13 5.69 32.33 0.55
C SER A 13 5.66 30.80 0.65
N VAL A 14 6.81 30.16 0.77
CA VAL A 14 6.89 28.70 0.82
C VAL A 14 7.76 28.22 1.97
N VAL A 15 7.26 27.23 2.67
CA VAL A 15 8.03 26.42 3.61
C VAL A 15 8.36 25.11 2.90
N ILE A 16 9.65 24.78 2.77
CA ILE A 16 10.10 23.51 2.20
C ILE A 16 10.83 22.69 3.24
N LEU A 17 10.57 21.39 3.27
CA LEU A 17 11.16 20.46 4.22
C LEU A 17 11.79 19.27 3.51
N GLY A 18 12.71 18.61 4.19
CA GLY A 18 13.26 17.33 3.76
C GLY A 18 14.49 16.91 4.53
N ARG A 19 14.88 15.65 4.35
CA ARG A 19 15.97 15.03 5.12
C ARG A 19 17.36 15.61 4.84
N ARG A 20 17.63 16.00 3.58
CA ARG A 20 18.95 16.46 3.14
C ARG A 20 18.99 17.98 3.06
N LYS A 21 20.00 18.59 3.69
CA LYS A 21 20.21 20.04 3.71
C LYS A 21 20.61 20.61 2.35
N GLU A 22 21.61 20.03 1.69
CA GLU A 22 22.18 20.62 0.46
C GLU A 22 21.15 20.81 -0.67
N PRO A 23 20.26 19.85 -1.00
CA PRO A 23 19.23 20.07 -2.02
C PRO A 23 18.20 21.13 -1.62
N LEU A 24 17.94 21.30 -0.31
CA LEU A 24 17.04 22.33 0.19
C LEU A 24 17.66 23.71 0.08
N ASP A 25 18.95 23.86 0.40
CA ASP A 25 19.68 25.12 0.27
C ASP A 25 19.68 25.57 -1.21
N SER A 26 20.05 24.68 -2.12
CA SER A 26 20.02 24.96 -3.57
C SER A 26 18.61 25.30 -4.08
N THR A 27 17.58 24.58 -3.58
CA THR A 27 16.19 24.91 -3.90
C THR A 27 15.81 26.29 -3.36
N SER A 28 16.22 26.62 -2.12
CA SER A 28 15.92 27.90 -1.49
C SER A 28 16.52 29.06 -2.27
N GLU A 29 17.79 28.97 -2.67
CA GLU A 29 18.47 29.98 -3.49
C GLU A 29 17.74 30.22 -4.82
N MET A 30 17.35 29.13 -5.50
CA MET A 30 16.59 29.22 -6.75
C MET A 30 15.24 29.94 -6.53
N LEU A 31 14.51 29.58 -5.48
CA LEU A 31 13.21 30.17 -5.18
C LEU A 31 13.34 31.65 -4.76
N THR A 32 14.33 32.01 -3.94
CA THR A 32 14.62 33.40 -3.56
C THR A 32 14.95 34.25 -4.77
N LYS A 33 15.69 33.71 -5.76
CA LYS A 33 15.96 34.41 -7.02
C LYS A 33 14.65 34.73 -7.76
N ILE A 34 13.74 33.78 -7.86
CA ILE A 34 12.43 33.98 -8.52
C ILE A 34 11.59 35.02 -7.79
N ILE A 35 11.58 35.02 -6.45
CA ILE A 35 10.90 36.04 -5.63
C ILE A 35 11.41 37.44 -6.01
N ASN A 36 12.72 37.61 -6.05
CA ASN A 36 13.36 38.89 -6.38
C ASN A 36 13.05 39.32 -7.82
N GLU A 37 13.15 38.41 -8.79
CA GLU A 37 12.83 38.67 -10.20
C GLU A 37 11.36 39.08 -10.40
N LYS A 38 10.45 38.51 -9.61
CA LYS A 38 9.02 38.85 -9.65
C LYS A 38 8.66 40.07 -8.79
N ASN A 39 9.60 40.62 -8.03
CA ASN A 39 9.37 41.68 -7.04
C ASN A 39 8.19 41.36 -6.10
N SER A 40 8.08 40.08 -5.69
CA SER A 40 7.03 39.63 -4.77
C SER A 40 7.49 39.80 -3.31
N LYS A 41 6.54 39.83 -2.37
CA LYS A 41 6.82 39.88 -0.93
C LYS A 41 6.96 38.49 -0.29
N GLY A 42 7.05 37.44 -1.11
CA GLY A 42 7.17 36.07 -0.63
C GLY A 42 8.50 35.83 0.08
N PHE A 43 8.57 34.78 0.90
CA PHE A 43 9.83 34.30 1.46
C PHE A 43 9.93 32.78 1.31
N VAL A 44 11.15 32.27 1.49
CA VAL A 44 11.43 30.83 1.56
C VAL A 44 11.94 30.50 2.96
N LYS A 45 11.31 29.53 3.62
CA LYS A 45 11.82 28.96 4.87
C LYS A 45 12.11 27.48 4.64
N ILE A 46 13.24 27.01 5.14
CA ILE A 46 13.66 25.61 5.01
C ILE A 46 13.66 24.91 6.37
N PHE A 47 13.28 23.62 6.36
CA PHE A 47 13.48 22.70 7.48
C PHE A 47 14.22 21.46 7.00
N SER A 48 15.54 21.41 7.23
CA SER A 48 16.37 20.26 6.93
C SER A 48 16.33 19.22 8.05
N GLY A 49 16.52 17.94 7.70
CA GLY A 49 16.53 16.83 8.67
C GLY A 49 15.14 16.33 9.07
N VAL A 50 14.07 16.90 8.49
CA VAL A 50 12.70 16.42 8.72
C VAL A 50 12.46 15.16 7.90
N ASP A 51 12.16 14.07 8.59
CA ASP A 51 11.60 12.86 8.00
C ASP A 51 10.11 12.81 8.31
N VAL A 52 9.27 12.66 7.29
CA VAL A 52 7.82 12.70 7.47
C VAL A 52 7.29 11.50 8.24
N SER A 53 8.02 10.37 8.25
CA SER A 53 7.66 9.22 9.09
C SER A 53 8.01 9.42 10.56
N ASP A 54 8.91 10.36 10.91
CA ASP A 54 9.34 10.60 12.28
C ASP A 54 8.40 11.60 12.99
N GLU A 55 7.76 11.15 14.06
CA GLU A 55 6.78 11.94 14.81
C GLU A 55 7.37 13.25 15.33
N LYS A 56 8.57 13.16 15.92
CA LYS A 56 9.21 14.25 16.63
C LYS A 56 9.60 15.36 15.67
N SER A 57 10.27 15.04 14.58
CA SER A 57 10.75 16.03 13.61
C SER A 57 9.62 16.82 12.95
N VAL A 58 8.50 16.17 12.64
CA VAL A 58 7.31 16.85 12.09
C VAL A 58 6.65 17.74 13.16
N THR A 59 6.52 17.23 14.38
CA THR A 59 5.92 17.98 15.51
C THR A 59 6.74 19.24 15.84
N GLU A 60 8.05 19.09 16.01
CA GLU A 60 8.97 20.19 16.31
C GLU A 60 8.98 21.25 15.20
N MET A 61 8.90 20.83 13.93
CA MET A 61 8.79 21.75 12.79
C MET A 61 7.53 22.63 12.89
N PHE A 62 6.36 22.03 13.13
CA PHE A 62 5.11 22.78 13.22
C PHE A 62 5.01 23.61 14.51
N ASP A 63 5.59 23.15 15.61
CA ASP A 63 5.68 23.94 16.84
C ASP A 63 6.59 25.16 16.65
N ALA A 64 7.69 25.04 15.89
CA ALA A 64 8.51 26.18 15.50
C ALA A 64 7.72 27.20 14.66
N LEU A 65 6.97 26.75 13.64
CA LEU A 65 6.10 27.63 12.84
C LEU A 65 5.07 28.35 13.71
N LYS A 66 4.44 27.63 14.64
CA LYS A 66 3.46 28.20 15.58
C LYS A 66 4.08 29.26 16.48
N ASN A 67 5.26 28.98 17.06
CA ASN A 67 5.97 29.91 17.94
C ASN A 67 6.43 31.17 17.22
N GLU A 68 6.74 31.06 15.92
CA GLU A 68 7.07 32.20 15.05
C GLU A 68 5.83 32.98 14.57
N GLY A 69 4.61 32.50 14.87
CA GLY A 69 3.36 33.11 14.42
C GLY A 69 3.09 32.93 12.91
N ILE A 70 3.77 31.98 12.26
CA ILE A 70 3.59 31.67 10.84
C ILE A 70 2.35 30.79 10.69
N ASN A 71 1.40 31.24 9.86
CA ASN A 71 0.23 30.45 9.48
C ASN A 71 0.48 29.77 8.13
N ILE A 72 -0.18 28.64 7.91
CA ILE A 72 -0.12 27.89 6.64
C ILE A 72 -1.49 27.89 5.98
N ASP A 73 -1.55 28.39 4.74
CA ASP A 73 -2.78 28.40 3.94
C ASP A 73 -2.95 27.11 3.12
N VAL A 74 -1.84 26.51 2.69
CA VAL A 74 -1.83 25.30 1.85
C VAL A 74 -0.76 24.32 2.32
N ILE A 75 -1.18 23.09 2.59
CA ILE A 75 -0.30 21.93 2.77
C ILE A 75 -0.29 21.12 1.48
N VAL A 76 0.90 20.71 1.03
CA VAL A 76 1.05 19.78 -0.10
C VAL A 76 1.75 18.51 0.38
N ASN A 77 0.98 17.44 0.60
CA ASN A 77 1.51 16.13 0.95
C ASN A 77 2.08 15.45 -0.30
N ASN A 78 3.35 15.72 -0.58
CA ASN A 78 4.09 15.22 -1.75
C ASN A 78 5.22 14.24 -1.38
N ALA A 79 5.65 14.19 -0.12
CA ALA A 79 6.76 13.34 0.31
C ALA A 79 6.49 11.86 0.00
N GLY A 80 7.53 11.12 -0.41
CA GLY A 80 7.37 9.73 -0.78
C GLY A 80 8.62 9.07 -1.34
N VAL A 81 8.74 7.76 -1.12
CA VAL A 81 9.84 6.89 -1.59
C VAL A 81 9.35 5.86 -2.61
N SER A 82 10.26 5.14 -3.28
CA SER A 82 9.86 4.03 -4.17
C SER A 82 9.26 2.87 -3.39
N GLY A 83 9.74 2.65 -2.17
CA GLY A 83 9.58 1.38 -1.46
C GLY A 83 10.36 0.26 -2.14
N PRO A 84 10.17 -0.99 -1.70
CA PRO A 84 10.73 -2.16 -2.37
C PRO A 84 10.14 -2.27 -3.78
N VAL A 85 10.97 -2.67 -4.74
CA VAL A 85 10.57 -2.93 -6.12
C VAL A 85 10.91 -4.39 -6.43
N THR A 86 10.13 -5.29 -5.85
CA THR A 86 10.27 -6.74 -5.99
C THR A 86 8.92 -7.43 -5.79
N CYS A 87 8.80 -8.72 -6.11
CA CYS A 87 7.58 -9.48 -5.81
C CYS A 87 7.31 -9.51 -4.30
N PHE A 88 6.05 -9.39 -3.91
CA PHE A 88 5.65 -9.33 -2.50
C PHE A 88 6.21 -10.46 -1.61
N PRO A 89 6.28 -11.74 -2.04
CA PRO A 89 6.90 -12.80 -1.24
C PRO A 89 8.38 -12.58 -0.87
N HIS A 90 9.09 -11.73 -1.62
CA HIS A 90 10.51 -11.43 -1.44
C HIS A 90 10.74 -10.01 -0.88
N ALA A 91 9.70 -9.19 -0.76
CA ALA A 91 9.82 -7.84 -0.25
C ALA A 91 10.11 -7.86 1.26
N PRO A 92 11.17 -7.20 1.76
CA PRO A 92 11.40 -7.09 3.20
C PRO A 92 10.22 -6.41 3.89
N LEU A 93 9.71 -6.99 4.98
CA LEU A 93 8.56 -6.44 5.72
C LEU A 93 8.88 -5.10 6.38
N GLU A 94 10.14 -4.87 6.77
CA GLU A 94 10.61 -3.58 7.28
C GLU A 94 10.52 -2.48 6.21
N ASP A 95 10.88 -2.80 4.96
CA ASP A 95 10.74 -1.88 3.82
C ASP A 95 9.27 -1.65 3.44
N PHE A 96 8.42 -2.67 3.63
CA PHE A 96 6.97 -2.54 3.51
C PHE A 96 6.44 -1.52 4.52
N ARG A 97 6.73 -1.72 5.82
CA ARG A 97 6.32 -0.82 6.90
C ARG A 97 6.84 0.59 6.69
N SER A 98 8.13 0.74 6.41
CA SER A 98 8.75 2.05 6.10
C SER A 98 8.06 2.78 4.94
N THR A 99 7.64 2.03 3.90
CA THR A 99 6.87 2.62 2.79
C THR A 99 5.50 3.13 3.23
N VAL A 100 4.78 2.36 4.07
CA VAL A 100 3.51 2.79 4.67
C VAL A 100 3.72 4.00 5.56
N ASP A 101 4.75 3.99 6.41
CA ASP A 101 5.05 5.08 7.33
C ASP A 101 5.34 6.39 6.61
N ILE A 102 6.12 6.35 5.53
CA ILE A 102 6.48 7.55 4.78
C ILE A 102 5.27 8.08 3.99
N HIS A 103 4.57 7.20 3.27
CA HIS A 103 3.50 7.66 2.37
C HIS A 103 2.23 7.97 3.12
N LEU A 104 1.75 7.07 3.96
CA LEU A 104 0.47 7.20 4.65
C LEU A 104 0.63 7.93 5.97
N THR A 105 1.42 7.40 6.89
CA THR A 105 1.56 7.99 8.24
C THR A 105 2.17 9.39 8.18
N GLY A 106 3.18 9.61 7.35
CA GLY A 106 3.76 10.94 7.17
C GLY A 106 2.80 11.94 6.56
N THR A 107 1.94 11.51 5.64
CA THR A 107 0.84 12.35 5.10
C THR A 107 -0.16 12.71 6.19
N PHE A 108 -0.60 11.72 6.97
CA PHE A 108 -1.55 11.90 8.07
C PHE A 108 -0.97 12.85 9.13
N TRP A 109 0.22 12.55 9.64
CA TRP A 109 0.81 13.29 10.75
C TRP A 109 1.20 14.72 10.34
N THR A 110 1.74 14.92 9.13
CA THR A 110 1.98 16.26 8.60
C THR A 110 0.69 17.08 8.55
N SER A 111 -0.41 16.46 8.12
CA SER A 111 -1.71 17.12 8.01
C SER A 111 -2.30 17.45 9.39
N VAL A 112 -2.21 16.54 10.36
CA VAL A 112 -2.66 16.77 11.75
C VAL A 112 -1.86 17.88 12.42
N GLN A 113 -0.53 17.83 12.32
CA GLN A 113 0.34 18.85 12.91
C GLN A 113 0.14 20.23 12.26
N ALA A 114 -0.15 20.28 10.95
CA ALA A 114 -0.47 21.51 10.26
C ALA A 114 -1.72 22.21 10.82
N LEU A 115 -2.70 21.48 11.35
CA LEU A 115 -3.91 22.08 11.94
C LEU A 115 -3.60 23.05 13.09
N LYS A 116 -2.42 22.95 13.72
CA LYS A 116 -1.95 23.89 14.75
C LYS A 116 -1.71 25.31 14.22
N VAL A 117 -1.44 25.45 12.92
CA VAL A 117 -1.04 26.69 12.24
C VAL A 117 -1.90 27.02 11.01
N MET A 118 -2.88 26.18 10.66
CA MET A 118 -3.84 26.45 9.61
C MET A 118 -5.03 27.26 10.14
N LYS A 119 -5.62 28.08 9.26
CA LYS A 119 -6.82 28.88 9.53
C LYS A 119 -7.99 28.42 8.67
N GLU A 120 -9.17 28.96 8.96
CA GLU A 120 -10.34 28.81 8.09
C GLU A 120 -9.99 29.22 6.66
N GLY A 121 -10.43 28.41 5.69
CA GLY A 121 -10.07 28.54 4.28
C GLY A 121 -8.78 27.82 3.88
N GLY A 122 -8.07 27.17 4.82
CA GLY A 122 -6.88 26.39 4.51
C GLY A 122 -7.15 25.15 3.64
N LYS A 123 -6.16 24.71 2.86
CA LYS A 123 -6.28 23.53 1.97
C LYS A 123 -5.17 22.52 2.26
N ILE A 124 -5.55 21.25 2.27
CA ILE A 124 -4.65 20.11 2.30
C ILE A 124 -4.75 19.44 0.94
N ILE A 125 -3.68 19.52 0.14
CA ILE A 125 -3.58 18.89 -1.17
C ILE A 125 -2.69 17.65 -1.05
N THR A 126 -3.27 16.47 -1.22
CA THR A 126 -2.55 15.20 -1.13
C THR A 126 -2.29 14.63 -2.52
N ILE A 127 -1.01 14.45 -2.84
CA ILE A 127 -0.60 13.84 -4.11
C ILE A 127 -0.47 12.34 -3.90
N SER A 128 -1.28 11.58 -4.61
CA SER A 128 -1.28 10.12 -4.61
C SER A 128 -0.81 9.60 -5.97
N THR A 129 -1.50 8.62 -6.57
CA THR A 129 -1.10 8.03 -7.84
C THR A 129 -2.27 7.39 -8.56
N PHE A 130 -2.25 7.42 -9.89
CA PHE A 130 -3.28 6.77 -10.71
C PHE A 130 -3.34 5.24 -10.57
N PHE A 131 -2.27 4.60 -10.10
CA PHE A 131 -2.25 3.17 -9.77
C PHE A 131 -3.11 2.83 -8.54
N ALA A 132 -3.52 3.84 -7.76
CA ALA A 132 -4.42 3.68 -6.62
C ALA A 132 -5.79 4.34 -6.89
N GLU A 133 -6.07 4.72 -8.14
CA GLU A 133 -7.39 5.21 -8.54
C GLU A 133 -8.39 4.05 -8.49
N GLU A 134 -9.44 4.22 -7.70
CA GLU A 134 -10.53 3.26 -7.63
C GLU A 134 -11.64 3.67 -8.60
N ARG A 135 -12.09 2.72 -9.40
CA ARG A 135 -13.34 2.82 -10.17
C ARG A 135 -14.25 1.67 -9.76
N PRO A 136 -15.57 1.76 -10.02
CA PRO A 136 -16.47 0.66 -9.73
C PRO A 136 -15.92 -0.64 -10.33
N LEU A 137 -15.70 -1.64 -9.48
CA LEU A 137 -15.20 -2.98 -9.84
C LEU A 137 -13.73 -3.07 -10.28
N GLU A 138 -13.09 -1.96 -10.62
CA GLU A 138 -11.74 -1.94 -11.17
C GLU A 138 -10.70 -1.49 -10.14
N GLN A 139 -9.53 -2.11 -10.24
CA GLN A 139 -8.33 -1.77 -9.47
C GLN A 139 -7.13 -1.90 -10.39
N ARG A 140 -6.20 -0.95 -10.37
CA ARG A 140 -5.06 -0.91 -11.29
C ARG A 140 -3.82 -1.52 -10.62
N PRO A 141 -3.58 -2.84 -10.75
CA PRO A 141 -2.42 -3.45 -10.10
C PRO A 141 -1.11 -2.86 -10.64
N TYR A 142 -0.15 -2.68 -9.74
CA TYR A 142 1.17 -2.17 -10.09
C TYR A 142 2.25 -3.11 -9.61
N ARG A 143 2.55 -4.11 -10.44
CA ARG A 143 3.50 -5.18 -10.11
C ARG A 143 4.80 -4.64 -9.49
N PHE A 144 5.23 -5.35 -8.46
CA PHE A 144 6.40 -5.09 -7.63
C PHE A 144 6.26 -3.92 -6.67
N ARG A 145 5.04 -3.37 -6.52
CA ARG A 145 4.80 -2.12 -5.77
C ARG A 145 3.69 -2.27 -4.74
N GLY A 146 3.45 -3.48 -4.22
CA GLY A 146 2.43 -3.78 -3.19
C GLY A 146 2.33 -2.76 -2.04
N PRO A 147 3.40 -2.48 -1.27
CA PRO A 147 3.34 -1.48 -0.19
C PRO A 147 3.04 -0.06 -0.68
N TYR A 148 3.54 0.29 -1.87
CA TYR A 148 3.27 1.60 -2.46
C TYR A 148 1.81 1.73 -2.86
N THR A 149 1.23 0.76 -3.56
CA THR A 149 -0.19 0.85 -3.96
C THR A 149 -1.12 0.77 -2.75
N ALA A 150 -0.79 -0.02 -1.73
CA ALA A 150 -1.50 -0.04 -0.45
C ALA A 150 -1.54 1.35 0.21
N SER A 151 -0.37 1.95 0.43
CA SER A 151 -0.29 3.26 1.07
C SER A 151 -0.96 4.38 0.27
N GLN A 152 -0.89 4.36 -1.07
CA GLN A 152 -1.55 5.37 -1.91
C GLN A 152 -3.08 5.21 -1.96
N GLY A 153 -3.58 3.97 -1.92
CA GLY A 153 -5.02 3.71 -1.81
C GLY A 153 -5.59 4.22 -0.49
N ALA A 154 -4.86 3.98 0.61
CA ALA A 154 -5.20 4.54 1.92
C ALA A 154 -5.21 6.08 1.92
N LYS A 155 -4.21 6.72 1.29
CA LYS A 155 -4.16 8.20 1.18
C LYS A 155 -5.36 8.78 0.44
N ASN A 156 -5.83 8.12 -0.63
CA ASN A 156 -7.02 8.56 -1.36
C ASN A 156 -8.24 8.60 -0.44
N ARG A 157 -8.40 7.57 0.38
CA ARG A 157 -9.51 7.47 1.35
C ARG A 157 -9.32 8.38 2.57
N LEU A 158 -8.07 8.65 2.96
CA LEU A 158 -7.76 9.62 4.02
C LEU A 158 -8.18 11.04 3.63
N VAL A 159 -8.03 11.43 2.35
CA VAL A 159 -8.54 12.72 1.84
C VAL A 159 -10.03 12.86 2.10
N GLU A 160 -10.81 11.82 1.74
CA GLU A 160 -12.26 11.79 1.96
C GLU A 160 -12.58 11.89 3.45
N ALA A 161 -11.94 11.08 4.30
CA ALA A 161 -12.16 11.11 5.75
C ALA A 161 -11.86 12.50 6.35
N MET A 162 -10.73 13.11 6.01
CA MET A 162 -10.36 14.45 6.47
C MET A 162 -11.34 15.53 5.99
N SER A 163 -11.92 15.39 4.80
CA SER A 163 -12.91 16.36 4.31
C SER A 163 -14.16 16.42 5.19
N TRP A 164 -14.59 15.28 5.74
CA TRP A 164 -15.67 15.22 6.73
C TRP A 164 -15.25 15.84 8.05
N GLU A 165 -14.10 15.44 8.59
CA GLU A 165 -13.65 15.82 9.94
C GLU A 165 -13.27 17.30 10.08
N LEU A 166 -12.79 17.91 8.99
CA LEU A 166 -12.25 19.27 8.97
C LEU A 166 -13.27 20.33 8.53
N THR A 167 -14.50 19.93 8.19
CA THR A 167 -15.57 20.84 7.75
C THR A 167 -15.83 21.96 8.77
N GLU A 168 -15.89 21.63 10.07
CA GLU A 168 -16.14 22.62 11.15
C GLU A 168 -14.98 23.61 11.34
N LYS A 169 -13.76 23.23 10.92
CA LYS A 169 -12.59 24.12 10.93
C LYS A 169 -12.50 24.98 9.66
N GLY A 170 -13.41 24.78 8.70
CA GLY A 170 -13.38 25.41 7.39
C GLY A 170 -12.13 25.07 6.58
N ILE A 171 -11.52 23.92 6.82
CA ILE A 171 -10.33 23.44 6.10
C ILE A 171 -10.77 22.39 5.07
N ILE A 172 -10.21 22.49 3.87
CA ILE A 172 -10.54 21.66 2.71
C ILE A 172 -9.48 20.58 2.52
N SER A 173 -9.88 19.36 2.19
CA SER A 173 -8.97 18.26 1.85
C SER A 173 -9.25 17.75 0.44
N ILE A 174 -8.24 17.76 -0.43
CA ILE A 174 -8.35 17.35 -1.83
C ILE A 174 -7.18 16.43 -2.20
N GLY A 175 -7.48 15.38 -2.96
CA GLY A 175 -6.50 14.44 -3.50
C GLY A 175 -6.27 14.67 -4.98
N THR A 176 -5.10 14.31 -5.48
CA THR A 176 -4.85 14.18 -6.92
C THR A 176 -4.05 12.93 -7.25
N ASN A 177 -4.45 12.25 -8.33
CA ASN A 177 -3.82 11.02 -8.81
C ASN A 177 -3.10 11.29 -10.14
N PRO A 178 -1.85 11.82 -10.10
CA PRO A 178 -1.07 11.99 -11.31
C PRO A 178 -0.74 10.65 -11.97
N GLY A 179 -0.69 10.68 -13.30
CA GLY A 179 -0.17 9.60 -14.14
C GLY A 179 1.35 9.45 -14.04
N PRO A 180 1.97 8.70 -14.96
CA PRO A 180 3.42 8.64 -15.08
C PRO A 180 4.01 10.04 -15.34
N VAL A 181 5.04 10.42 -14.58
CA VAL A 181 5.68 11.74 -14.65
C VAL A 181 7.14 11.59 -15.09
N HIS A 182 7.56 12.39 -16.07
CA HIS A 182 8.96 12.52 -16.48
C HIS A 182 9.84 12.91 -15.28
N SER A 183 10.70 11.99 -14.84
CA SER A 183 11.61 12.21 -13.71
C SER A 183 12.77 11.23 -13.73
N ASP A 184 13.93 11.64 -13.21
CA ASP A 184 15.08 10.73 -13.05
C ASP A 184 14.71 9.48 -12.27
N ARG A 185 13.82 9.60 -11.28
CA ARG A 185 13.35 8.47 -10.48
C ARG A 185 12.69 7.37 -11.30
N ILE A 186 11.87 7.71 -12.30
CA ILE A 186 11.19 6.68 -13.10
C ILE A 186 12.17 5.95 -14.02
N TYR A 187 13.12 6.69 -14.60
CA TYR A 187 14.08 6.18 -15.58
C TYR A 187 15.31 5.50 -14.97
N LYS A 188 15.83 6.02 -13.87
CA LYS A 188 17.05 5.52 -13.21
C LYS A 188 16.76 4.56 -12.05
N THR A 189 15.52 4.50 -11.56
CA THR A 189 15.20 3.67 -10.39
C THR A 189 14.05 2.72 -10.64
N VAL A 190 12.84 3.21 -10.95
CA VAL A 190 11.65 2.36 -10.92
C VAL A 190 11.64 1.33 -12.06
N TYR A 191 11.79 1.76 -13.32
CA TYR A 191 11.78 0.82 -14.45
C TYR A 191 12.99 -0.12 -14.47
N PRO A 192 14.23 0.34 -14.19
CA PRO A 192 15.37 -0.58 -14.09
C PRO A 192 15.23 -1.61 -12.97
N LYS A 193 14.74 -1.22 -11.79
CA LYS A 193 14.52 -2.19 -10.70
C LYS A 193 13.41 -3.20 -11.04
N ALA A 194 12.33 -2.76 -11.68
CA ALA A 194 11.31 -3.69 -12.16
C ALA A 194 11.84 -4.65 -13.23
N ALA A 195 12.69 -4.16 -14.15
CA ALA A 195 13.37 -4.98 -15.15
C ALA A 195 14.32 -6.00 -14.51
N SER A 196 15.11 -5.57 -13.53
CA SER A 196 15.97 -6.42 -12.70
C SER A 196 15.17 -7.53 -12.01
N GLU A 197 14.02 -7.19 -11.42
CA GLU A 197 13.17 -8.18 -10.75
C GLU A 197 12.63 -9.23 -11.72
N PHE A 198 12.20 -8.85 -12.94
CA PHE A 198 11.80 -9.83 -13.95
C PHE A 198 12.91 -10.84 -14.26
N LEU A 199 14.16 -10.38 -14.32
CA LEU A 199 15.33 -11.23 -14.56
C LEU A 199 15.68 -12.08 -13.33
N ARG A 200 15.50 -11.55 -12.11
CA ARG A 200 15.65 -12.33 -10.89
C ARG A 200 14.67 -13.50 -10.87
N VAL A 201 13.41 -13.26 -11.22
CA VAL A 201 12.37 -14.30 -11.27
C VAL A 201 12.72 -15.41 -12.27
N SER A 202 13.24 -15.08 -13.44
CA SER A 202 13.58 -16.07 -14.46
C SER A 202 14.97 -16.70 -14.30
N GLY A 203 15.88 -16.09 -13.53
CA GLY A 203 17.32 -16.25 -13.73
C GLY A 203 17.80 -15.56 -15.02
N PHE A 204 19.11 -15.58 -15.26
CA PHE A 204 19.70 -15.01 -16.47
C PHE A 204 21.00 -15.71 -16.86
N GLU A 205 21.06 -16.24 -18.09
CA GLU A 205 22.20 -17.04 -18.57
C GLU A 205 22.56 -18.16 -17.57
N ASP A 206 23.78 -18.16 -17.03
CA ASP A 206 24.26 -19.11 -16.02
C ASP A 206 23.98 -18.67 -14.57
N LEU A 207 23.35 -17.51 -14.36
CA LEU A 207 23.03 -16.98 -13.04
C LEU A 207 21.69 -17.50 -12.53
N THR A 208 21.71 -18.06 -11.32
CA THR A 208 20.53 -18.35 -10.51
C THR A 208 19.81 -17.06 -10.08
N PRO A 209 18.54 -17.11 -9.63
CA PRO A 209 17.84 -15.95 -9.09
C PRO A 209 18.64 -15.16 -8.05
N ALA A 210 19.25 -15.84 -7.07
CA ALA A 210 20.06 -15.21 -6.04
C ALA A 210 21.33 -14.54 -6.61
N GLU A 211 21.99 -15.15 -7.59
CA GLU A 211 23.14 -14.56 -8.27
C GLU A 211 22.74 -13.36 -9.15
N VAL A 212 21.57 -13.40 -9.79
CA VAL A 212 21.02 -12.25 -10.54
C VAL A 212 20.74 -11.08 -9.59
N GLU A 213 20.17 -11.34 -8.42
CA GLU A 213 19.94 -10.31 -7.41
C GLU A 213 21.26 -9.69 -6.93
N ALA A 214 22.24 -10.53 -6.59
CA ALA A 214 23.57 -10.09 -6.17
C ALA A 214 24.26 -9.26 -7.27
N ALA A 215 24.20 -9.71 -8.52
CA ALA A 215 24.76 -8.98 -9.66
C ALA A 215 24.06 -7.63 -9.87
N ASN A 216 22.72 -7.60 -9.83
CA ASN A 216 21.95 -6.39 -10.04
C ASN A 216 22.14 -5.34 -8.93
N LYS A 217 22.45 -5.74 -7.70
CA LYS A 217 22.84 -4.81 -6.62
C LYS A 217 24.10 -4.02 -6.98
N GLU A 218 25.02 -4.60 -7.75
CA GLU A 218 26.25 -3.93 -8.17
C GLU A 218 26.06 -3.12 -9.47
N ILE A 219 25.33 -3.65 -10.46
CA ILE A 219 25.37 -3.10 -11.83
C ILE A 219 24.19 -2.21 -12.22
N VAL A 220 23.01 -2.34 -11.60
CA VAL A 220 21.83 -1.56 -12.04
C VAL A 220 22.04 -0.05 -11.86
N GLY A 221 22.81 0.35 -10.85
CA GLY A 221 23.17 1.74 -10.61
C GLY A 221 24.08 2.35 -11.68
N LEU A 222 24.70 1.53 -12.54
CA LEU A 222 25.57 1.99 -13.63
C LEU A 222 24.78 2.47 -14.86
N LEU A 223 23.46 2.25 -14.91
CA LEU A 223 22.63 2.66 -16.05
C LEU A 223 22.61 4.18 -16.21
N GLY A 224 23.09 4.64 -17.37
CA GLY A 224 23.15 6.06 -17.72
C GLY A 224 24.42 6.77 -17.23
N GLU A 225 25.37 6.03 -16.67
CA GLU A 225 26.74 6.52 -16.42
C GLU A 225 27.58 6.46 -17.72
N ASP A 226 28.80 7.00 -17.70
CA ASP A 226 29.73 6.95 -18.83
C ASP A 226 30.32 5.55 -19.07
N GLU A 227 30.85 5.30 -20.27
CA GLU A 227 31.36 3.98 -20.69
C GLU A 227 32.48 3.44 -19.79
N ASP A 228 33.38 4.30 -19.31
CA ASP A 228 34.49 3.88 -18.45
C ASP A 228 33.99 3.49 -17.06
N THR A 229 33.05 4.25 -16.49
CA THR A 229 32.38 3.93 -15.22
C THR A 229 31.62 2.61 -15.32
N ILE A 230 30.86 2.39 -16.39
CA ILE A 230 30.13 1.14 -16.63
C ILE A 230 31.10 -0.05 -16.72
N LYS A 231 32.15 0.07 -17.53
CA LYS A 231 33.13 -1.00 -17.73
C LYS A 231 33.84 -1.37 -16.42
N ASN A 232 34.29 -0.38 -15.66
CA ASN A 232 34.98 -0.60 -14.39
C ASN A 232 34.05 -1.22 -13.34
N GLY A 233 32.80 -0.75 -13.25
CA GLY A 233 31.80 -1.29 -12.34
C GLY A 233 31.43 -2.74 -12.66
N ILE A 234 31.24 -3.07 -13.95
CA ILE A 234 31.00 -4.45 -14.41
C ILE A 234 32.17 -5.36 -14.04
N LYS A 235 33.40 -4.92 -14.30
CA LYS A 235 34.60 -5.69 -13.98
C LYS A 235 34.68 -5.98 -12.47
N ALA A 236 34.49 -4.96 -11.64
CA ALA A 236 34.50 -5.12 -10.19
C ALA A 236 33.41 -6.09 -9.70
N ALA A 237 32.19 -6.01 -10.27
CA ALA A 237 31.09 -6.89 -9.93
C ALA A 237 31.35 -8.35 -10.34
N ALA A 238 31.91 -8.56 -11.54
CA ALA A 238 32.28 -9.88 -12.05
C ALA A 238 33.38 -10.53 -11.21
N GLU A 239 34.42 -9.77 -10.84
CA GLU A 239 35.48 -10.23 -9.92
C GLU A 239 34.92 -10.59 -8.54
N LYS A 240 34.05 -9.74 -7.98
CA LYS A 240 33.40 -9.95 -6.68
C LYS A 240 32.56 -11.23 -6.62
N LEU A 241 31.86 -11.56 -7.70
CA LEU A 241 30.96 -12.71 -7.77
C LEU A 241 31.58 -13.95 -8.43
N GLY A 242 32.84 -13.86 -8.89
CA GLY A 242 33.55 -14.98 -9.51
C GLY A 242 32.94 -15.43 -10.84
N LYS A 243 32.44 -14.48 -11.64
CA LYS A 243 31.72 -14.72 -12.91
C LYS A 243 32.38 -13.96 -14.07
N GLN A 244 31.93 -14.22 -15.30
CA GLN A 244 32.46 -13.56 -16.50
C GLN A 244 31.93 -12.13 -16.64
N GLU A 245 32.80 -11.18 -17.02
CA GLU A 245 32.41 -9.78 -17.32
C GLU A 245 31.33 -9.71 -18.42
N SER A 246 31.36 -10.64 -19.38
CA SER A 246 30.38 -10.72 -20.46
C SER A 246 28.96 -10.99 -19.95
N THR A 247 28.80 -11.85 -18.94
CA THR A 247 27.48 -12.15 -18.34
C THR A 247 26.87 -10.89 -17.72
N PHE A 248 27.69 -10.08 -17.04
CA PHE A 248 27.26 -8.84 -16.38
C PHE A 248 26.94 -7.74 -17.39
N THR A 249 27.75 -7.65 -18.46
CA THR A 249 27.47 -6.77 -19.60
C THR A 249 26.14 -7.13 -20.26
N ASN A 250 25.90 -8.41 -20.54
CA ASN A 250 24.66 -8.89 -21.12
C ASN A 250 23.46 -8.65 -20.19
N LEU A 251 23.64 -8.87 -18.89
CA LEU A 251 22.62 -8.64 -17.87
C LEU A 251 22.22 -7.16 -17.82
N LEU A 252 23.18 -6.24 -17.74
CA LEU A 252 22.93 -4.79 -17.72
C LEU A 252 22.19 -4.33 -18.98
N ASN A 253 22.64 -4.77 -20.15
CA ASN A 253 21.99 -4.49 -21.43
C ASN A 253 20.56 -5.04 -21.46
N LYS A 254 20.32 -6.21 -20.89
CA LYS A 254 18.99 -6.81 -20.81
C LYS A 254 18.07 -6.03 -19.87
N VAL A 255 18.57 -5.59 -18.72
CA VAL A 255 17.84 -4.71 -17.79
C VAL A 255 17.42 -3.43 -18.51
N GLN A 256 18.35 -2.77 -19.22
CA GLN A 256 18.05 -1.56 -19.98
C GLN A 256 16.95 -1.79 -21.03
N SER A 257 17.08 -2.85 -21.84
CA SER A 257 16.10 -3.17 -22.89
C SER A 257 14.69 -3.43 -22.32
N ILE A 258 14.59 -4.13 -21.18
CA ILE A 258 13.30 -4.36 -20.52
C ILE A 258 12.75 -3.06 -19.93
N ALA A 259 13.58 -2.22 -19.32
CA ALA A 259 13.17 -0.93 -18.76
C ALA A 259 12.60 0.01 -19.84
N GLU A 260 13.27 0.09 -21.00
CA GLU A 260 12.80 0.85 -22.17
C GLU A 260 11.47 0.29 -22.71
N LYS A 261 11.30 -1.04 -22.71
CA LYS A 261 10.03 -1.68 -23.10
C LYS A 261 8.90 -1.35 -22.11
N ILE A 262 9.17 -1.37 -20.80
CA ILE A 262 8.20 -0.98 -19.77
C ILE A 262 7.77 0.48 -19.98
N GLN A 263 8.74 1.38 -20.19
CA GLN A 263 8.47 2.79 -20.48
C GLN A 263 7.59 2.95 -21.72
N LYS A 264 7.96 2.32 -22.84
CA LYS A 264 7.20 2.38 -24.09
C LYS A 264 5.79 1.83 -23.93
N ASN A 265 5.62 0.69 -23.27
CA ASN A 265 4.30 0.13 -23.03
C ASN A 265 3.45 1.08 -22.17
N THR A 266 4.04 1.68 -21.13
CA THR A 266 3.35 2.64 -20.27
C THR A 266 2.91 3.87 -21.07
N SER A 267 3.74 4.37 -22.00
CA SER A 267 3.35 5.51 -22.85
C SER A 267 2.21 5.15 -23.78
N THR A 268 2.14 3.92 -24.32
CA THR A 268 0.99 3.49 -25.16
C THR A 268 -0.35 3.45 -24.43
N MET A 269 -0.35 3.49 -23.09
CA MET A 269 -1.58 3.58 -22.30
C MET A 269 -2.10 5.01 -22.19
N ILE A 270 -1.36 6.01 -22.67
CA ILE A 270 -1.73 7.43 -22.59
C ILE A 270 -2.21 7.89 -23.96
N ALA A 271 -3.31 8.65 -24.01
CA ALA A 271 -3.95 9.05 -25.27
C ALA A 271 -3.03 9.78 -26.25
N ASP A 272 -2.11 10.64 -25.75
CA ASP A 272 -1.10 11.34 -26.55
C ASP A 272 0.30 10.71 -26.45
N GLN A 273 0.41 9.58 -25.74
CA GLN A 273 1.66 8.86 -25.46
C GLN A 273 2.74 9.69 -24.76
N GLN A 274 2.38 10.80 -24.10
CA GLN A 274 3.32 11.63 -23.37
C GLN A 274 3.11 11.51 -21.86
N PHE A 275 4.19 11.26 -21.13
CA PHE A 275 4.15 11.36 -19.67
C PHE A 275 3.92 12.82 -19.26
N LEU A 276 3.39 13.02 -18.06
CA LEU A 276 3.27 14.35 -17.51
C LEU A 276 4.66 14.95 -17.23
N SER A 277 4.78 16.26 -17.41
CA SER A 277 5.90 17.00 -16.83
C SER A 277 5.63 17.32 -15.36
N GLN A 278 6.70 17.57 -14.60
CA GLN A 278 6.56 18.02 -13.21
C GLN A 278 5.85 19.38 -13.12
N ASP A 279 5.96 20.24 -14.14
CA ASP A 279 5.27 21.53 -14.17
C ASP A 279 3.77 21.40 -14.39
N GLN A 280 3.33 20.40 -15.19
CA GLN A 280 1.91 20.10 -15.34
C GLN A 280 1.30 19.65 -14.00
N VAL A 281 1.98 18.76 -13.28
CA VAL A 281 1.54 18.33 -11.94
C VAL A 281 1.52 19.51 -10.97
N ALA A 282 2.55 20.36 -10.98
CA ALA A 282 2.60 21.55 -10.14
C ALA A 282 1.48 22.55 -10.46
N THR A 283 1.12 22.69 -11.74
CA THR A 283 0.00 23.51 -12.19
C THR A 283 -1.32 22.96 -11.64
N THR A 284 -1.56 21.65 -11.71
CA THR A 284 -2.74 21.02 -11.10
C THR A 284 -2.81 21.31 -9.61
N VAL A 285 -1.71 21.14 -8.86
CA VAL A 285 -1.68 21.41 -7.41
C VAL A 285 -2.03 22.87 -7.10
N LEU A 286 -1.47 23.82 -7.86
CA LEU A 286 -1.80 25.24 -7.71
C LEU A 286 -3.29 25.49 -8.00
N THR A 287 -3.83 24.93 -9.08
CA THR A 287 -5.24 25.04 -9.46
C THR A 287 -6.16 24.49 -8.38
N LEU A 288 -5.85 23.34 -7.79
CA LEU A 288 -6.65 22.76 -6.71
C LEU A 288 -6.56 23.54 -5.39
N SER A 289 -5.59 24.44 -5.27
CA SER A 289 -5.43 25.31 -4.09
C SER A 289 -6.25 26.61 -4.20
N ASP A 290 -6.86 26.88 -5.35
CA ASP A 290 -7.76 28.02 -5.55
C ASP A 290 -9.00 27.95 -4.64
N ASP A 291 -9.40 29.09 -4.06
CA ASP A 291 -10.48 29.17 -3.09
C ASP A 291 -11.83 28.69 -3.63
N GLN A 292 -12.16 29.04 -4.88
CA GLN A 292 -13.46 28.73 -5.47
C GLN A 292 -13.52 27.27 -5.88
N GLN A 293 -12.46 26.79 -6.55
CA GLN A 293 -12.37 25.39 -6.96
C GLN A 293 -12.31 24.45 -5.77
N ALA A 294 -11.50 24.78 -4.75
CA ALA A 294 -11.32 23.91 -3.60
C ALA A 294 -12.64 23.68 -2.85
N LYS A 295 -13.49 24.69 -2.72
CA LYS A 295 -14.80 24.57 -2.07
C LYS A 295 -15.72 23.55 -2.75
N ILE A 296 -15.67 23.47 -4.08
CA ILE A 296 -16.51 22.55 -4.87
C ILE A 296 -15.92 21.13 -4.85
N LEU A 297 -14.60 21.02 -4.75
CA LEU A 297 -13.87 19.76 -4.86
C LEU A 297 -13.51 19.12 -3.51
N ASN A 298 -13.94 19.68 -2.37
CA ASN A 298 -13.63 19.14 -1.05
C ASN A 298 -13.98 17.64 -0.94
N GLY A 299 -13.03 16.84 -0.48
CA GLY A 299 -13.12 15.39 -0.37
C GLY A 299 -12.97 14.62 -1.69
N LYS A 300 -12.68 15.28 -2.82
CA LYS A 300 -12.50 14.61 -4.11
C LYS A 300 -11.05 14.23 -4.37
N ILE A 301 -10.88 13.12 -5.09
CA ILE A 301 -9.61 12.69 -5.66
C ILE A 301 -9.67 13.00 -7.15
N ILE A 302 -8.89 13.98 -7.58
CA ILE A 302 -8.92 14.47 -8.96
C ILE A 302 -7.98 13.61 -9.82
N PRO A 303 -8.49 12.89 -10.82
CA PRO A 303 -7.65 12.11 -11.73
C PRO A 303 -6.78 13.07 -12.55
N GLY A 304 -5.50 12.72 -12.65
CA GLY A 304 -4.50 13.49 -13.38
C GLY A 304 -3.62 12.59 -14.23
N ASP A 305 -4.18 11.51 -14.79
CA ASP A 305 -3.37 10.43 -15.34
C ASP A 305 -3.38 10.33 -16.86
N ARG A 306 -4.43 10.77 -17.55
CA ARG A 306 -4.58 10.61 -19.01
C ARG A 306 -4.32 9.16 -19.48
N VAL A 307 -4.40 8.19 -18.57
CA VAL A 307 -4.12 6.77 -18.80
C VAL A 307 -5.44 6.05 -19.06
N PHE A 308 -5.50 5.34 -20.17
CA PHE A 308 -6.65 4.58 -20.66
C PHE A 308 -6.18 3.18 -21.09
N TYR A 309 -6.47 2.18 -20.26
CA TYR A 309 -6.37 0.77 -20.65
C TYR A 309 -7.46 -0.02 -19.93
N PRO A 310 -7.99 -1.10 -20.54
CA PRO A 310 -9.01 -1.93 -19.90
C PRO A 310 -8.39 -2.69 -18.72
N VAL A 311 -9.08 -2.64 -17.59
CA VAL A 311 -8.74 -3.39 -16.39
C VAL A 311 -9.83 -4.45 -16.20
N ARG A 312 -9.46 -5.66 -15.77
CA ARG A 312 -10.46 -6.68 -15.45
C ARG A 312 -11.19 -6.30 -14.16
N SER A 313 -12.44 -6.70 -14.04
CA SER A 313 -13.13 -6.63 -12.75
C SER A 313 -12.36 -7.43 -11.71
N HIS A 314 -12.05 -6.79 -10.59
CA HIS A 314 -11.38 -7.39 -9.45
C HIS A 314 -12.31 -7.54 -8.25
N ILE A 315 -13.40 -6.78 -8.22
CA ILE A 315 -14.36 -6.74 -7.11
C ILE A 315 -15.64 -7.41 -7.57
N THR A 316 -16.11 -8.40 -6.83
CA THR A 316 -17.33 -9.15 -7.15
C THR A 316 -18.16 -9.42 -5.90
N SER A 317 -19.36 -9.96 -6.09
CA SER A 317 -20.19 -10.53 -5.01
C SER A 317 -20.16 -12.05 -5.08
N VAL A 318 -20.71 -12.72 -4.09
CA VAL A 318 -20.67 -14.18 -3.97
C VAL A 318 -21.96 -14.75 -4.57
N PRO A 319 -21.91 -15.90 -5.26
CA PRO A 319 -23.12 -16.56 -5.76
C PRO A 319 -24.16 -16.77 -4.64
N GLU A 320 -25.45 -16.71 -4.98
CA GLU A 320 -26.53 -16.90 -3.99
C GLU A 320 -26.51 -18.28 -3.32
N THR A 321 -25.93 -19.28 -3.98
CA THR A 321 -25.78 -20.63 -3.46
C THR A 321 -24.33 -21.06 -3.61
N VAL A 322 -23.68 -21.35 -2.49
CA VAL A 322 -22.33 -21.90 -2.44
C VAL A 322 -22.40 -23.33 -1.91
N LYS A 323 -21.71 -24.25 -2.58
CA LYS A 323 -21.55 -25.61 -2.06
C LYS A 323 -20.57 -25.58 -0.90
N GLN A 324 -20.89 -26.31 0.17
CA GLN A 324 -19.96 -26.49 1.27
C GLN A 324 -18.70 -27.20 0.76
N TYR A 325 -17.54 -26.75 1.24
CA TYR A 325 -16.26 -27.30 0.86
C TYR A 325 -15.89 -28.47 1.78
N ASP A 326 -15.54 -29.61 1.20
CA ASP A 326 -15.00 -30.74 1.95
C ASP A 326 -13.50 -30.51 2.19
N TYR A 327 -13.13 -30.28 3.45
CA TYR A 327 -11.74 -30.03 3.82
C TYR A 327 -10.87 -31.28 3.80
N SER A 328 -11.45 -32.48 3.70
CA SER A 328 -10.73 -33.75 3.53
C SER A 328 -9.59 -33.94 4.56
N SER A 329 -9.86 -33.67 5.84
CA SER A 329 -8.89 -33.71 6.96
C SER A 329 -7.74 -32.69 6.88
N LYS A 330 -7.80 -31.71 5.99
CA LYS A 330 -6.83 -30.61 5.93
C LYS A 330 -7.10 -29.54 6.98
N ILE A 331 -6.10 -28.70 7.19
CA ILE A 331 -6.08 -27.65 8.21
C ILE A 331 -6.52 -26.32 7.60
N ALA A 332 -7.41 -25.60 8.28
CA ALA A 332 -7.61 -24.17 8.12
C ALA A 332 -6.95 -23.43 9.29
N VAL A 333 -6.05 -22.51 8.98
CA VAL A 333 -5.41 -21.65 9.99
C VAL A 333 -6.15 -20.32 10.05
N LEU A 334 -6.69 -19.98 11.21
CA LEU A 334 -7.34 -18.70 11.46
C LEU A 334 -6.39 -17.83 12.30
N THR A 335 -6.08 -16.63 11.83
CA THR A 335 -5.42 -15.57 12.61
C THR A 335 -6.44 -14.50 12.94
N ILE A 336 -6.65 -14.23 14.23
CA ILE A 336 -7.83 -13.53 14.73
C ILE A 336 -7.36 -12.30 15.52
N ASP A 337 -7.52 -11.12 14.92
CA ASP A 337 -7.27 -9.83 15.57
C ASP A 337 -8.59 -9.09 15.82
N ALA A 338 -9.48 -9.78 16.55
CA ALA A 338 -10.84 -9.32 16.83
C ALA A 338 -10.84 -8.03 17.65
N THR A 339 -11.74 -7.09 17.30
CA THR A 339 -11.93 -5.86 18.05
C THR A 339 -12.99 -6.04 19.14
N ASP A 340 -13.99 -6.90 18.91
CA ASP A 340 -15.08 -7.18 19.83
C ASP A 340 -15.57 -8.65 19.75
N GLU A 341 -16.59 -8.98 20.54
CA GLU A 341 -17.18 -10.32 20.58
C GLU A 341 -17.87 -10.73 19.25
N GLU A 342 -18.30 -9.78 18.41
CA GLU A 342 -18.93 -10.10 17.13
C GLU A 342 -17.87 -10.60 16.13
N ASP A 343 -16.69 -10.00 16.15
CA ASP A 343 -15.53 -10.51 15.40
C ASP A 343 -15.12 -11.92 15.87
N ALA A 344 -15.16 -12.16 17.18
CA ALA A 344 -14.90 -13.49 17.74
C ALA A 344 -15.94 -14.51 17.26
N LYS A 345 -17.24 -14.18 17.30
CA LYS A 345 -18.32 -15.04 16.80
C LYS A 345 -18.15 -15.40 15.32
N LYS A 346 -17.73 -14.43 14.49
CA LYS A 346 -17.41 -14.68 13.08
C LYS A 346 -16.30 -15.71 12.92
N ALA A 347 -15.23 -15.60 13.70
CA ALA A 347 -14.14 -16.58 13.68
C ALA A 347 -14.60 -17.97 14.13
N GLU A 348 -15.42 -18.03 15.20
CA GLU A 348 -15.99 -19.27 15.70
C GLU A 348 -16.90 -19.96 14.66
N GLU A 349 -17.70 -19.20 13.92
CA GLU A 349 -18.59 -19.73 12.87
C GLU A 349 -17.79 -20.36 11.72
N ILE A 350 -16.76 -19.66 11.25
CA ILE A 350 -15.85 -20.18 10.22
C ILE A 350 -15.14 -21.45 10.72
N ALA A 351 -14.57 -21.43 11.93
CA ALA A 351 -13.87 -22.57 12.51
C ALA A 351 -14.79 -23.78 12.72
N THR A 352 -16.04 -23.55 13.15
CA THR A 352 -17.06 -24.58 13.29
C THR A 352 -17.44 -25.17 11.93
N ASN A 353 -17.58 -24.33 10.90
CA ASN A 353 -17.87 -24.79 9.54
C ASN A 353 -16.75 -25.67 8.99
N VAL A 354 -15.48 -25.31 9.21
CA VAL A 354 -14.32 -26.14 8.84
C VAL A 354 -14.41 -27.52 9.49
N GLN A 355 -14.63 -27.59 10.81
CA GLN A 355 -14.71 -28.86 11.54
C GLN A 355 -15.91 -29.70 11.12
N ALA A 356 -17.08 -29.07 10.92
CA ALA A 356 -18.29 -29.74 10.47
C ALA A 356 -18.13 -30.38 9.07
N ASN A 357 -17.28 -29.79 8.22
CA ASN A 357 -16.97 -30.30 6.88
C ASN A 357 -15.63 -31.06 6.82
N GLY A 358 -15.27 -31.73 7.91
CA GLY A 358 -14.18 -32.72 7.93
C GLY A 358 -12.77 -32.16 8.00
N GLY A 359 -12.60 -30.86 8.28
CA GLY A 359 -11.30 -30.20 8.45
C GLY A 359 -10.88 -30.01 9.90
N GLN A 360 -9.66 -29.50 10.11
CA GLN A 360 -9.18 -29.05 11.41
C GLN A 360 -9.01 -27.53 11.41
N ALA A 361 -9.60 -26.84 12.39
CA ALA A 361 -9.34 -25.42 12.62
C ALA A 361 -8.22 -25.23 13.67
N ILE A 362 -7.20 -24.45 13.32
CA ILE A 362 -6.16 -23.99 14.26
C ILE A 362 -6.28 -22.46 14.37
N CYS A 363 -6.48 -21.96 15.58
CA CYS A 363 -6.77 -20.55 15.83
C CYS A 363 -5.62 -19.85 16.54
N PHE A 364 -5.04 -18.86 15.88
CA PHE A 364 -4.06 -17.95 16.45
C PHE A 364 -4.76 -16.64 16.80
N ILE A 365 -4.71 -16.24 18.07
CA ILE A 365 -5.46 -15.10 18.59
C ILE A 365 -4.46 -14.01 18.93
N SER A 366 -4.70 -12.79 18.47
CA SER A 366 -3.89 -11.61 18.81
C SER A 366 -3.80 -11.44 20.32
N ASP A 367 -2.61 -11.21 20.84
CA ASP A 367 -2.38 -10.88 22.26
C ASP A 367 -3.05 -9.56 22.68
N LYS A 368 -3.40 -8.70 21.71
CA LYS A 368 -4.19 -7.48 21.89
C LYS A 368 -5.70 -7.72 22.03
N CYS A 369 -6.20 -8.93 21.74
CA CYS A 369 -7.60 -9.26 22.01
C CYS A 369 -7.88 -9.30 23.52
N SER A 370 -9.10 -8.94 23.93
CA SER A 370 -9.49 -9.03 25.35
C SER A 370 -9.42 -10.48 25.85
N LYS A 371 -9.29 -10.66 27.17
CA LYS A 371 -9.17 -11.99 27.76
C LYS A 371 -10.44 -12.83 27.52
N GLU A 372 -11.59 -12.17 27.50
CA GLU A 372 -12.89 -12.79 27.21
C GLU A 372 -12.92 -13.35 25.78
N ILE A 373 -12.42 -12.61 24.79
CA ILE A 373 -12.31 -13.08 23.39
C ILE A 373 -11.32 -14.24 23.29
N GLN A 374 -10.16 -14.13 23.94
CA GLN A 374 -9.16 -15.20 23.96
C GLN A 374 -9.75 -16.50 24.52
N ASP A 375 -10.48 -16.41 25.64
CA ASP A 375 -11.08 -17.56 26.28
C ASP A 375 -12.29 -18.10 25.50
N SER A 376 -13.08 -17.26 24.82
CA SER A 376 -14.25 -17.71 24.05
C SER A 376 -13.87 -18.65 22.91
N ILE A 377 -12.79 -18.30 22.19
CA ILE A 377 -12.24 -19.09 21.09
C ILE A 377 -11.40 -20.24 21.65
N GLY A 378 -10.56 -19.96 22.65
CA GLY A 378 -9.57 -20.92 23.11
C GLY A 378 -10.12 -22.12 23.87
N ASN A 379 -11.30 -21.98 24.46
CA ASN A 379 -12.01 -23.11 25.08
C ASN A 379 -12.66 -24.05 24.07
N LYS A 380 -12.81 -23.64 22.79
CA LYS A 380 -13.53 -24.40 21.75
C LYS A 380 -12.60 -25.02 20.70
N PHE A 381 -11.50 -24.35 20.39
CA PHE A 381 -10.63 -24.72 19.28
C PHE A 381 -9.17 -24.88 19.72
N HIS A 382 -8.39 -25.65 18.97
CA HIS A 382 -6.94 -25.69 19.16
C HIS A 382 -6.36 -24.31 18.88
N SER A 383 -5.87 -23.64 19.92
CA SER A 383 -5.53 -22.22 19.82
C SER A 383 -4.31 -21.81 20.62
N HIS A 384 -3.70 -20.71 20.17
CA HIS A 384 -2.59 -20.05 20.84
C HIS A 384 -2.74 -18.53 20.73
N VAL A 385 -2.37 -17.82 21.80
CA VAL A 385 -2.25 -16.36 21.79
C VAL A 385 -0.87 -15.99 21.25
N ILE A 386 -0.81 -15.05 20.30
CA ILE A 386 0.40 -14.67 19.54
C ILE A 386 0.47 -13.15 19.42
N ASP A 387 1.68 -12.58 19.54
CA ASP A 387 1.94 -11.20 19.14
C ASP A 387 2.09 -11.11 17.62
N PHE A 388 1.07 -10.57 16.95
CA PHE A 388 1.09 -10.39 15.49
C PHE A 388 2.01 -9.26 15.01
N SER A 389 2.57 -8.45 15.91
CA SER A 389 3.63 -7.51 15.56
C SER A 389 5.01 -8.19 15.46
N ASN A 390 5.13 -9.42 15.96
CA ASN A 390 6.37 -10.20 15.92
C ASN A 390 6.37 -11.23 14.77
N ASN A 391 7.07 -10.90 13.69
CA ASN A 391 7.19 -11.76 12.51
C ASN A 391 7.82 -13.15 12.80
N GLU A 392 8.80 -13.23 13.69
CA GLU A 392 9.43 -14.49 14.07
C GLU A 392 8.43 -15.40 14.80
N GLU A 393 7.57 -14.80 15.62
CA GLU A 393 6.54 -15.55 16.34
C GLU A 393 5.48 -16.12 15.38
N ILE A 394 5.00 -15.30 14.43
CA ILE A 394 4.10 -15.75 13.35
C ILE A 394 4.74 -16.91 12.58
N THR A 395 5.99 -16.74 12.15
CA THR A 395 6.74 -17.76 11.40
C THR A 395 6.79 -19.08 12.19
N ARG A 396 7.15 -19.04 13.47
CA ARG A 396 7.25 -20.22 14.34
C ARG A 396 5.91 -20.96 14.46
N TRP A 397 4.83 -20.23 14.71
CA TRP A 397 3.52 -20.82 14.91
C TRP A 397 2.91 -21.35 13.62
N PHE A 398 3.16 -20.70 12.48
CA PHE A 398 2.72 -21.19 11.17
C PHE A 398 3.44 -22.49 10.79
N ASN A 399 4.74 -22.59 11.05
CA ASN A 399 5.48 -23.84 10.90
C ASN A 399 4.98 -24.93 11.85
N THR A 400 4.62 -24.56 13.08
CA THR A 400 4.02 -25.48 14.06
C THR A 400 2.67 -26.02 13.54
N ALA A 401 1.81 -25.16 13.00
CA ALA A 401 0.56 -25.59 12.36
C ALA A 401 0.83 -26.52 11.17
N LYS A 402 1.79 -26.17 10.30
CA LYS A 402 2.16 -27.01 9.15
C LYS A 402 2.70 -28.38 9.57
N SER A 403 3.36 -28.49 10.72
CA SER A 403 3.83 -29.78 11.26
C SER A 403 2.68 -30.73 11.68
N LYS A 404 1.45 -30.20 11.85
CA LYS A 404 0.28 -30.99 12.20
C LYS A 404 -0.42 -31.62 10.99
N GLY A 405 -0.17 -31.13 9.78
CA GLY A 405 -0.80 -31.63 8.57
C GLY A 405 -0.79 -30.63 7.42
N ASP A 406 -1.46 -30.97 6.33
CA ASP A 406 -1.56 -30.10 5.17
C ASP A 406 -2.56 -28.96 5.41
N ILE A 407 -2.07 -27.74 5.22
CA ILE A 407 -2.87 -26.52 5.35
C ILE A 407 -3.52 -26.23 4.00
N GLU A 408 -4.83 -26.09 4.03
CA GLU A 408 -5.66 -25.74 2.87
C GLU A 408 -5.75 -24.22 2.70
N VAL A 409 -5.96 -23.49 3.79
CA VAL A 409 -6.23 -22.05 3.77
C VAL A 409 -5.72 -21.36 5.02
N PHE A 410 -5.20 -20.14 4.84
CA PHE A 410 -5.00 -19.17 5.91
C PHE A 410 -6.09 -18.10 5.84
N ILE A 411 -6.72 -17.81 6.98
CA ILE A 411 -7.79 -16.81 7.10
C ILE A 411 -7.36 -15.80 8.16
N HIS A 412 -7.23 -14.54 7.78
CA HIS A 412 -6.89 -13.43 8.67
C HIS A 412 -8.11 -12.55 8.89
N ILE A 413 -8.59 -12.49 10.13
CA ILE A 413 -9.73 -11.66 10.53
C ILE A 413 -9.17 -10.42 11.20
N THR A 414 -9.31 -9.27 10.53
CA THR A 414 -8.75 -7.99 11.00
C THR A 414 -9.62 -7.31 12.06
N GLY A 415 -10.87 -7.75 12.20
CA GLY A 415 -11.87 -7.15 13.07
C GLY A 415 -12.39 -5.81 12.56
N LYS A 416 -12.85 -4.94 13.46
CA LYS A 416 -13.42 -3.63 13.13
C LYS A 416 -12.49 -2.48 13.47
N VAL A 417 -12.57 -1.39 12.71
CA VAL A 417 -11.99 -0.12 13.16
C VAL A 417 -12.73 0.29 14.45
N PRO A 418 -12.00 0.54 15.57
CA PRO A 418 -12.62 0.97 16.81
C PRO A 418 -13.48 2.23 16.64
N THR A 419 -14.43 2.45 17.54
CA THR A 419 -15.22 3.68 17.55
C THR A 419 -14.33 4.86 17.93
N ILE A 420 -13.89 5.61 16.92
CA ILE A 420 -13.04 6.79 17.03
C ILE A 420 -13.89 8.01 16.71
N SER A 421 -13.75 9.14 17.40
CA SER A 421 -14.45 10.38 17.05
C SER A 421 -13.96 10.92 15.69
N LYS A 422 -12.70 11.35 15.65
CA LYS A 422 -12.00 11.85 14.46
C LYS A 422 -10.61 11.22 14.39
N LEU A 423 -10.20 10.73 13.21
CA LEU A 423 -8.83 10.29 12.98
C LEU A 423 -7.85 11.42 13.27
N THR A 424 -8.21 12.66 12.89
CA THR A 424 -7.38 13.86 13.10
C THR A 424 -7.12 14.24 14.56
N GLU A 425 -7.80 13.61 15.50
CA GLU A 425 -7.62 13.82 16.95
C GLU A 425 -6.82 12.70 17.63
N LEU A 426 -6.45 11.65 16.88
CA LEU A 426 -5.62 10.56 17.41
C LEU A 426 -4.21 11.06 17.74
N SER A 427 -3.65 10.49 18.81
CA SER A 427 -2.20 10.50 19.02
C SER A 427 -1.48 9.72 17.92
N ARG A 428 -0.17 9.94 17.79
CA ARG A 428 0.63 9.20 16.81
C ARG A 428 0.62 7.69 17.09
N SER A 429 0.72 7.29 18.35
CA SER A 429 0.70 5.87 18.73
C SER A 429 -0.63 5.19 18.38
N GLU A 430 -1.77 5.85 18.61
CA GLU A 430 -3.07 5.30 18.23
C GLU A 430 -3.21 5.16 16.70
N TRP A 431 -2.66 6.10 15.93
CA TRP A 431 -2.61 5.99 14.48
C TRP A 431 -1.72 4.83 14.01
N ASP A 432 -0.54 4.70 14.61
CA ASP A 432 0.40 3.63 14.28
C ASP A 432 -0.20 2.26 14.61
N GLU A 433 -0.95 2.12 15.71
CA GLU A 433 -1.70 0.90 16.03
C GLU A 433 -2.73 0.52 14.96
N LEU A 434 -3.44 1.50 14.39
CA LEU A 434 -4.40 1.25 13.31
C LEU A 434 -3.72 0.85 12.00
N THR A 435 -2.62 1.53 11.63
CA THR A 435 -1.88 1.18 10.41
C THR A 435 -1.22 -0.19 10.53
N ASP A 436 -0.72 -0.55 11.72
CA ASP A 436 -0.25 -1.90 12.00
C ASP A 436 -1.36 -2.93 11.86
N LYS A 437 -2.47 -2.74 12.58
CA LYS A 437 -3.60 -3.67 12.60
C LYS A 437 -4.19 -3.93 11.21
N PHE A 438 -4.39 -2.90 10.41
CA PHE A 438 -5.14 -3.04 9.15
C PHE A 438 -4.30 -3.06 7.88
N ILE A 439 -2.97 -2.85 7.97
CA ILE A 439 -2.09 -2.83 6.80
C ILE A 439 -0.86 -3.71 7.01
N ASN A 440 -0.05 -3.45 8.04
CA ASN A 440 1.23 -4.16 8.22
C ASN A 440 1.04 -5.61 8.68
N ILE A 441 0.11 -5.88 9.60
CA ILE A 441 -0.20 -7.23 10.09
C ILE A 441 -0.81 -8.10 8.97
N PRO A 442 -1.84 -7.65 8.21
CA PRO A 442 -2.37 -8.42 7.09
C PRO A 442 -1.32 -8.76 6.03
N ALA A 443 -0.40 -7.83 5.75
CA ALA A 443 0.74 -8.09 4.86
C ALA A 443 1.68 -9.15 5.44
N THR A 444 2.09 -8.99 6.71
CA THR A 444 2.98 -9.94 7.40
C THR A 444 2.40 -11.35 7.44
N VAL A 445 1.13 -11.49 7.85
CA VAL A 445 0.41 -12.76 7.88
C VAL A 445 0.33 -13.38 6.48
N SER A 446 0.01 -12.60 5.46
CA SER A 446 -0.08 -13.08 4.08
C SER A 446 1.28 -13.56 3.55
N GLN A 447 2.35 -12.81 3.80
CA GLN A 447 3.69 -13.19 3.34
C GLN A 447 4.17 -14.48 4.02
N ASN A 448 3.94 -14.62 5.34
CA ASN A 448 4.25 -15.85 6.07
C ASN A 448 3.45 -17.05 5.55
N ALA A 449 2.16 -16.87 5.28
CA ALA A 449 1.32 -17.91 4.69
C ALA A 449 1.84 -18.34 3.31
N MET A 450 2.31 -17.41 2.47
CA MET A 450 2.96 -17.74 1.20
C MET A 450 4.24 -18.57 1.41
N GLY A 451 5.03 -18.27 2.44
CA GLY A 451 6.21 -19.05 2.82
C GLY A 451 5.90 -20.49 3.25
N ILE A 452 4.72 -20.73 3.82
CA ILE A 452 4.24 -22.09 4.13
C ILE A 452 3.81 -22.84 2.87
N PHE A 453 3.10 -22.18 1.96
CA PHE A 453 2.66 -22.81 0.70
C PHE A 453 3.83 -23.04 -0.27
N VAL A 454 4.82 -22.16 -0.25
CA VAL A 454 5.99 -22.21 -1.15
C VAL A 454 7.27 -22.02 -0.32
N PRO A 455 7.71 -23.07 0.40
CA PRO A 455 8.95 -23.03 1.17
C PRO A 455 10.14 -22.60 0.30
N ASN A 456 10.96 -21.66 0.80
CA ASN A 456 12.09 -21.04 0.09
C ASN A 456 11.71 -20.24 -1.18
N GLY A 457 10.42 -19.98 -1.43
CA GLY A 457 9.97 -19.26 -2.63
C GLY A 457 10.41 -17.79 -2.69
N SER A 458 10.70 -17.16 -1.55
CA SER A 458 11.33 -15.83 -1.51
C SER A 458 12.67 -15.85 -2.25
N GLU A 459 13.52 -16.83 -1.91
CA GLU A 459 14.88 -16.97 -2.42
C GLU A 459 14.90 -17.53 -3.85
N ASP A 460 14.12 -18.57 -4.11
CA ASP A 460 13.93 -19.14 -5.44
C ASP A 460 12.48 -18.93 -5.93
N PRO A 461 12.19 -17.80 -6.61
CA PRO A 461 10.85 -17.49 -7.10
C PRO A 461 10.30 -18.50 -8.11
N ARG A 462 11.14 -19.37 -8.69
CA ARG A 462 10.70 -20.42 -9.62
C ARG A 462 9.85 -21.48 -8.91
N LEU A 463 10.00 -21.63 -7.59
CA LEU A 463 9.21 -22.57 -6.78
C LEU A 463 7.73 -22.18 -6.70
N PHE A 464 7.38 -20.92 -6.96
CA PHE A 464 5.99 -20.49 -7.02
C PHE A 464 5.22 -21.02 -8.21
N LYS A 465 5.92 -21.42 -9.28
CA LYS A 465 5.30 -21.87 -10.52
C LYS A 465 4.37 -23.05 -10.23
N ASP A 466 3.11 -22.92 -10.65
CA ASP A 466 2.03 -23.89 -10.46
C ASP A 466 1.64 -24.19 -9.00
N ALA A 467 2.38 -23.69 -8.00
CA ALA A 467 2.09 -23.86 -6.58
C ALA A 467 0.69 -23.35 -6.22
N LYS A 468 0.01 -24.03 -5.30
CA LYS A 468 -1.36 -23.73 -4.87
C LYS A 468 -1.40 -23.34 -3.40
N GLY A 469 -2.25 -22.38 -3.08
CA GLY A 469 -2.47 -21.90 -1.72
C GLY A 469 -3.58 -20.87 -1.69
N ARG A 470 -4.27 -20.76 -0.54
CA ARG A 470 -5.38 -19.83 -0.35
C ARG A 470 -5.12 -19.02 0.91
N ILE A 471 -5.14 -17.70 0.76
CA ILE A 471 -5.02 -16.74 1.84
C ILE A 471 -6.25 -15.85 1.75
N VAL A 472 -6.96 -15.62 2.85
CA VAL A 472 -8.17 -14.81 2.89
C VAL A 472 -8.01 -13.76 3.98
N ILE A 473 -8.07 -12.48 3.62
CA ILE A 473 -8.14 -11.37 4.56
C ILE A 473 -9.62 -10.98 4.68
N ILE A 474 -10.16 -10.96 5.89
CA ILE A 474 -11.55 -10.59 6.18
C ILE A 474 -11.55 -9.32 7.00
N GLY A 475 -12.11 -8.25 6.42
CA GLY A 475 -12.29 -6.95 7.06
C GLY A 475 -11.32 -5.85 6.57
N PRO A 476 -11.31 -4.69 7.26
CA PRO A 476 -12.19 -4.38 8.38
C PRO A 476 -13.65 -4.26 7.95
N ASP A 477 -14.60 -4.58 8.82
CA ASP A 477 -16.04 -4.49 8.48
C ASP A 477 -16.50 -3.03 8.35
N LEU A 478 -17.52 -2.79 7.52
CA LEU A 478 -18.22 -1.50 7.52
C LEU A 478 -19.05 -1.33 8.80
N PRO A 479 -19.19 -0.09 9.29
CA PRO A 479 -20.09 0.20 10.39
C PRO A 479 -21.54 -0.05 9.96
N HIS A 480 -22.34 -0.64 10.86
CA HIS A 480 -23.75 -0.97 10.64
C HIS A 480 -24.65 -0.35 11.71
N GLY A 481 -25.92 -0.14 11.37
CA GLY A 481 -26.92 0.43 12.26
C GLY A 481 -27.83 1.46 11.57
N LYS A 482 -28.86 1.93 12.28
CA LYS A 482 -29.93 2.77 11.72
C LYS A 482 -29.48 4.15 11.21
N LYS A 483 -28.35 4.67 11.68
CA LYS A 483 -27.87 6.04 11.38
C LYS A 483 -26.34 6.10 11.26
N ILE A 484 -25.79 5.35 10.31
CA ILE A 484 -24.35 5.44 9.99
C ILE A 484 -24.11 6.64 9.07
N GLY A 485 -23.27 7.58 9.53
CA GLY A 485 -22.88 8.76 8.77
C GLY A 485 -21.83 8.47 7.69
N GLY A 486 -21.63 9.41 6.76
CA GLY A 486 -20.57 9.33 5.75
C GLY A 486 -19.16 9.31 6.37
N GLY A 487 -18.94 10.10 7.42
CA GLY A 487 -17.67 10.17 8.14
C GLY A 487 -17.25 8.84 8.79
N GLU A 488 -18.18 8.11 9.43
CA GLU A 488 -17.89 6.79 10.01
C GLU A 488 -17.41 5.79 8.95
N ARG A 489 -18.09 5.77 7.79
CA ARG A 489 -17.66 4.91 6.67
C ARG A 489 -16.31 5.36 6.12
N ALA A 490 -16.09 6.67 5.97
CA ALA A 490 -14.84 7.21 5.42
C ALA A 490 -13.62 6.79 6.26
N LYS A 491 -13.75 6.71 7.60
CA LYS A 491 -12.69 6.22 8.48
C LYS A 491 -12.31 4.77 8.21
N VAL A 492 -13.30 3.88 8.06
CA VAL A 492 -13.07 2.47 7.70
C VAL A 492 -12.49 2.34 6.29
N GLU A 493 -12.97 3.17 5.37
CA GLU A 493 -12.52 3.17 3.99
C GLU A 493 -11.03 3.53 3.85
N VAL A 494 -10.42 4.26 4.79
CA VAL A 494 -8.95 4.46 4.81
C VAL A 494 -8.22 3.13 4.72
N PHE A 495 -8.63 2.17 5.52
CA PHE A 495 -7.96 0.88 5.63
C PHE A 495 -8.40 -0.11 4.54
N ARG A 496 -9.70 -0.11 4.18
CA ARG A 496 -10.16 -0.90 3.02
C ARG A 496 -9.51 -0.44 1.72
N GLY A 497 -9.34 0.87 1.55
CA GLY A 497 -8.62 1.47 0.43
C GLY A 497 -7.15 1.11 0.38
N ALA A 498 -6.55 0.68 1.49
CA ALA A 498 -5.20 0.10 1.49
C ALA A 498 -5.22 -1.33 0.94
N LEU A 499 -6.16 -2.14 1.43
CA LEU A 499 -6.20 -3.58 1.16
C LEU A 499 -6.63 -3.92 -0.27
N ARG A 500 -7.52 -3.13 -0.90
CA ARG A 500 -7.96 -3.37 -2.30
C ARG A 500 -6.79 -3.36 -3.30
N PRO A 501 -6.02 -2.26 -3.45
CA PRO A 501 -4.92 -2.23 -4.39
C PRO A 501 -3.76 -3.15 -3.98
N PHE A 502 -3.60 -3.41 -2.68
CA PHE A 502 -2.67 -4.44 -2.19
C PHE A 502 -3.01 -5.82 -2.74
N ALA A 503 -4.24 -6.31 -2.49
CA ALA A 503 -4.69 -7.61 -2.93
C ALA A 503 -4.60 -7.77 -4.45
N THR A 504 -5.03 -6.77 -5.24
CA THR A 504 -4.95 -6.86 -6.70
C THR A 504 -3.51 -6.87 -7.22
N THR A 505 -2.63 -6.05 -6.63
CA THR A 505 -1.22 -5.98 -7.03
C THR A 505 -0.50 -7.31 -6.77
N ILE A 506 -0.61 -7.86 -5.55
CA ILE A 506 0.10 -9.10 -5.21
C ILE A 506 -0.45 -10.30 -5.98
N ASN A 507 -1.76 -10.36 -6.26
CA ASN A 507 -2.30 -11.45 -7.07
C ASN A 507 -1.85 -11.36 -8.52
N GLN A 508 -1.68 -10.16 -9.08
CA GLN A 508 -1.11 -10.00 -10.42
C GLN A 508 0.36 -10.43 -10.47
N GLU A 509 1.12 -10.18 -9.40
CA GLU A 509 2.49 -10.69 -9.28
C GLU A 509 2.49 -12.23 -9.24
N LEU A 510 1.65 -12.82 -8.38
CA LEU A 510 1.51 -14.27 -8.25
C LEU A 510 1.10 -14.92 -9.58
N SER A 511 0.10 -14.38 -10.29
CA SER A 511 -0.40 -14.97 -11.53
C SER A 511 0.50 -14.71 -12.73
N ASP A 512 0.85 -13.45 -12.98
CA ASP A 512 1.41 -13.03 -14.26
C ASP A 512 2.93 -13.11 -14.26
N VAL A 513 3.56 -12.95 -13.10
CA VAL A 513 5.02 -12.97 -12.96
C VAL A 513 5.50 -14.33 -12.47
N LEU A 514 5.03 -14.76 -11.29
CA LEU A 514 5.48 -15.99 -10.63
C LEU A 514 4.82 -17.25 -11.18
N LYS A 515 3.79 -17.11 -12.03
CA LYS A 515 3.01 -18.22 -12.62
C LYS A 515 2.44 -19.18 -11.57
N SER A 516 2.05 -18.61 -10.43
CA SER A 516 1.51 -19.34 -9.28
C SER A 516 -0.01 -19.42 -9.31
N ASN A 517 -0.54 -20.44 -8.64
CA ASN A 517 -1.95 -20.60 -8.30
C ASN A 517 -2.25 -20.24 -6.83
N VAL A 518 -1.25 -19.76 -6.08
CA VAL A 518 -1.46 -19.14 -4.76
C VAL A 518 -2.25 -17.84 -4.94
N ARG A 519 -3.29 -17.62 -4.12
CA ARG A 519 -4.13 -16.42 -4.19
C ARG A 519 -4.37 -15.82 -2.81
N THR A 520 -4.37 -14.49 -2.74
CA THR A 520 -4.73 -13.72 -1.54
C THR A 520 -6.04 -12.98 -1.77
N PHE A 521 -7.12 -13.46 -1.20
CA PHE A 521 -8.44 -12.87 -1.35
C PHE A 521 -8.71 -11.84 -0.27
N LEU A 522 -9.49 -10.83 -0.60
CA LEU A 522 -9.98 -9.82 0.33
C LEU A 522 -11.50 -9.91 0.42
N VAL A 523 -12.04 -10.13 1.61
CA VAL A 523 -13.47 -10.16 1.90
C VAL A 523 -13.83 -8.93 2.72
N LEU A 524 -14.65 -8.05 2.14
CA LEU A 524 -15.05 -6.78 2.73
C LEU A 524 -16.52 -6.85 3.16
N ALA A 525 -16.76 -7.17 4.43
CA ALA A 525 -18.09 -7.42 4.98
C ALA A 525 -18.87 -6.15 5.37
N GLY A 526 -20.19 -6.25 5.44
CA GLY A 526 -21.09 -5.12 5.65
C GLY A 526 -21.39 -4.36 4.36
N THR A 527 -22.38 -3.47 4.43
CA THR A 527 -22.96 -2.81 3.26
C THR A 527 -22.89 -1.29 3.33
N VAL A 528 -22.97 -0.64 2.17
CA VAL A 528 -23.09 0.81 2.08
C VAL A 528 -24.35 1.35 2.76
N ASP A 529 -25.45 0.60 2.77
CA ASP A 529 -26.71 0.99 3.43
C ASP A 529 -26.70 0.75 4.95
N GLY A 530 -25.63 0.18 5.51
CA GLY A 530 -25.43 0.01 6.95
C GLY A 530 -26.16 -1.21 7.53
N LYS A 531 -26.41 -2.24 6.73
CA LYS A 531 -26.84 -3.55 7.20
C LYS A 531 -25.69 -4.26 7.90
N GLU A 532 -26.06 -5.08 8.89
CA GLU A 532 -25.12 -5.90 9.63
C GLU A 532 -24.46 -6.94 8.69
N PRO A 533 -23.14 -7.15 8.83
CA PRO A 533 -22.44 -8.23 8.14
C PRO A 533 -23.10 -9.60 8.36
N ASN A 534 -23.22 -10.41 7.32
CA ASN A 534 -23.78 -11.76 7.43
C ASN A 534 -22.67 -12.80 7.51
N ASN A 535 -22.40 -13.30 8.72
CA ASN A 535 -21.36 -14.30 8.96
C ASN A 535 -21.54 -15.60 8.16
N ALA A 536 -22.79 -16.03 7.91
CA ALA A 536 -23.04 -17.21 7.09
C ALA A 536 -22.61 -16.96 5.63
N ARG A 537 -22.91 -15.78 5.09
CA ARG A 537 -22.42 -15.39 3.74
C ARG A 537 -20.91 -15.23 3.68
N ILE A 538 -20.29 -14.71 4.74
CA ILE A 538 -18.82 -14.62 4.82
C ILE A 538 -18.21 -16.04 4.82
N THR A 539 -18.80 -16.97 5.58
CA THR A 539 -18.39 -18.38 5.61
C THR A 539 -18.56 -19.05 4.25
N ASP A 540 -19.71 -18.84 3.60
CA ASP A 540 -19.95 -19.30 2.22
C ASP A 540 -18.94 -18.70 1.24
N THR A 541 -18.56 -17.43 1.43
CA THR A 541 -17.50 -16.81 0.63
C THR A 541 -16.19 -17.56 0.80
N VAL A 542 -15.75 -17.85 2.02
CA VAL A 542 -14.53 -18.63 2.26
C VAL A 542 -14.59 -19.98 1.54
N ASN A 543 -15.71 -20.71 1.64
CA ASN A 543 -15.93 -21.98 0.95
C ASN A 543 -15.83 -21.84 -0.58
N TYR A 544 -16.42 -20.78 -1.13
CA TYR A 544 -16.34 -20.50 -2.57
C TYR A 544 -14.89 -20.28 -3.03
N LEU A 545 -14.10 -19.49 -2.28
CA LEU A 545 -12.74 -19.11 -2.64
C LEU A 545 -11.74 -20.27 -2.60
N ILE A 546 -11.97 -21.25 -1.73
CA ILE A 546 -11.12 -22.44 -1.62
C ILE A 546 -11.55 -23.54 -2.60
N SER A 547 -12.81 -23.53 -3.07
CA SER A 547 -13.32 -24.49 -4.04
C SER A 547 -12.78 -24.28 -5.47
N ASP A 548 -12.93 -25.30 -6.31
CA ASP A 548 -12.69 -25.20 -7.76
C ASP A 548 -13.80 -24.42 -8.51
N ASP A 549 -14.90 -24.05 -7.82
CA ASP A 549 -16.00 -23.26 -8.42
C ASP A 549 -15.63 -21.76 -8.58
N SER A 550 -14.50 -21.32 -8.02
CA SER A 550 -13.94 -19.97 -8.22
C SER A 550 -13.43 -19.80 -9.66
N LYS A 551 -14.26 -19.22 -10.52
CA LYS A 551 -14.10 -19.24 -11.99
C LYS A 551 -12.97 -18.36 -12.54
N SER A 552 -12.54 -17.33 -11.81
CA SER A 552 -11.58 -16.33 -12.31
C SER A 552 -10.47 -16.06 -11.32
N SER A 553 -9.22 -16.22 -11.77
CA SER A 553 -8.04 -15.82 -11.00
C SER A 553 -7.88 -14.30 -10.87
N ALA A 554 -8.71 -13.50 -11.56
CA ALA A 554 -8.70 -12.04 -11.51
C ALA A 554 -9.65 -11.47 -10.44
N GLU A 555 -10.70 -12.20 -10.05
CA GLU A 555 -11.62 -11.78 -9.00
C GLU A 555 -11.01 -12.10 -7.64
N VAL A 556 -10.56 -11.07 -6.93
CA VAL A 556 -9.77 -11.24 -5.70
C VAL A 556 -10.32 -10.42 -4.53
N ILE A 557 -11.32 -9.59 -4.76
CA ILE A 557 -12.01 -8.79 -3.73
C ILE A 557 -13.51 -9.15 -3.76
N PHE A 558 -14.06 -9.47 -2.61
CA PHE A 558 -15.43 -9.96 -2.45
C PHE A 558 -16.18 -9.09 -1.45
N CYS A 559 -17.35 -8.60 -1.85
CA CYS A 559 -18.28 -7.85 -1.00
C CYS A 559 -19.53 -8.71 -0.75
N PRO A 560 -19.49 -9.66 0.20
CA PRO A 560 -20.48 -10.74 0.32
C PRO A 560 -21.90 -10.25 0.64
N ASP A 561 -22.00 -9.14 1.36
CA ASP A 561 -23.27 -8.58 1.84
C ASP A 561 -23.90 -7.60 0.84
N GLU A 562 -23.13 -7.15 -0.16
CA GLU A 562 -23.63 -6.25 -1.19
C GLU A 562 -24.47 -7.04 -2.21
N SER A 563 -25.75 -6.70 -2.31
CA SER A 563 -26.59 -7.10 -3.42
C SER A 563 -26.17 -6.31 -4.66
N ARG A 564 -25.68 -6.99 -5.69
CA ARG A 564 -25.32 -6.37 -6.97
C ARG A 564 -26.15 -6.94 -8.10
#